data_AF-A0A832B512-F1
#
_entry.id   AF-A0A832B512-F1
#
_cell.length_a   1.000
_cell.length_b   1.000
_cell.length_c   1.000
_cell.angle_alpha   90.00
_cell.angle_beta   90.00
_cell.angle_gamma   90.00
#
_symmetry.space_group_name_H-M   'P 1'
#
loop_
_entity.id
_entity.type
_entity.pdbx_description
1 polymer ?
#
loop_
_entity_poly.entity_id
_entity_poly.type
_entity_poly.pdbx_seq_one_letter_code
_entity_poly.pdbx_strand_id
1 'polypeptide(L)'
;AVIAKPDEIKGERIKAFLVLKGTAAGNDELIKSIKLHVRHEIAAIAVPEGMEFVGSLPKTRSGKIMRRVLKARELGQDEGDLSVLDK
;
A
#
# COMPACT_ATOMS: atom_id res chain seq x y z
N ALA A 1 2.61 3.06 1.26
CA ALA A 1 3.07 2.57 -0.06
C ALA A 1 1.87 2.22 -0.91
N VAL A 2 1.96 2.26 -2.24
CA VAL A 2 0.84 1.96 -3.14
C VAL A 2 1.31 0.96 -4.20
N ILE A 3 0.46 0.00 -4.53
CA ILE A 3 0.66 -0.99 -5.60
C ILE A 3 -0.57 -1.05 -6.49
N ALA A 4 -0.37 -1.55 -7.71
CA ALA A 4 -1.45 -1.96 -8.59
C ALA A 4 -1.77 -3.45 -8.37
N LYS A 5 -3.05 -3.75 -8.17
CA LYS A 5 -3.59 -5.11 -8.07
C LYS A 5 -4.44 -5.41 -9.30
N PRO A 6 -4.28 -6.56 -9.97
CA PRO A 6 -5.09 -6.92 -11.13
C PRO A 6 -6.59 -6.91 -10.81
N ASP A 7 -7.37 -6.35 -11.72
CA ASP A 7 -8.82 -6.22 -11.65
C ASP A 7 -9.42 -6.62 -13.00
N GLU A 8 -10.42 -7.50 -13.01
CA GLU A 8 -10.96 -8.06 -14.26
C GLU A 8 -11.68 -7.01 -15.12
N ILE A 9 -12.22 -5.95 -14.51
CA ILE A 9 -13.00 -4.92 -15.19
C ILE A 9 -12.11 -3.71 -15.51
N LYS A 10 -11.33 -3.27 -14.53
CA LYS A 10 -10.53 -2.04 -14.62
C LYS A 10 -9.10 -2.28 -15.14
N GLY A 11 -8.70 -3.53 -15.31
CA GLY A 11 -7.32 -3.95 -15.57
C GLY A 11 -6.48 -3.93 -14.30
N GLU A 12 -6.36 -2.75 -13.68
CA GLU A 12 -5.68 -2.59 -12.39
C GLU A 12 -6.51 -1.73 -11.43
N ARG A 13 -6.50 -2.10 -10.14
CA ARG A 13 -7.03 -1.29 -9.04
C ARG A 13 -5.91 -0.86 -8.10
N ILE A 14 -6.09 0.32 -7.51
CA ILE A 14 -5.11 0.93 -6.60
C ILE A 14 -5.31 0.35 -5.20
N LYS A 15 -4.25 -0.24 -4.64
CA LYS A 15 -4.18 -0.74 -3.26
C LYS A 15 -3.11 0.03 -2.48
N ALA A 16 -3.50 0.61 -1.35
CA ALA A 16 -2.62 1.38 -0.47
C ALA A 16 -2.34 0.65 0.84
N PHE A 17 -1.06 0.63 1.23
CA PHE A 17 -0.56 0.17 2.52
C PHE A 17 -0.18 1.38 3.37
N LEU A 18 -0.80 1.50 4.53
CA LEU A 18 -0.70 2.64 5.44
C LEU A 18 0.04 2.21 6.70
N VAL A 19 1.04 2.98 7.11
CA VAL A 19 1.72 2.80 8.40
C VAL A 19 1.36 4.00 9.25
N LEU A 20 0.73 3.76 10.40
CA LEU A 20 0.40 4.81 11.35
C LEU A 20 1.60 5.13 12.22
N LYS A 21 1.76 6.41 12.57
CA LYS A 21 2.81 6.86 13.47
C LYS A 21 2.32 6.74 14.92
N GLY A 22 3.16 6.19 15.80
CA GLY A 22 2.87 6.08 17.22
C GLY A 22 1.80 5.02 17.52
N THR A 23 0.87 5.35 18.41
CA THR A 23 -0.16 4.43 18.93
C THR A 23 -1.52 4.62 18.28
N ALA A 24 -1.60 5.35 17.15
CA ALA A 24 -2.85 5.56 16.46
C ALA A 24 -3.42 4.22 15.95
N ALA A 25 -4.70 3.96 16.23
CA ALA A 25 -5.43 2.82 15.69
C ALA A 25 -6.07 3.22 14.36
N GLY A 26 -5.98 2.35 13.36
CA GLY A 26 -6.71 2.52 12.11
C GLY A 26 -8.20 2.40 12.37
N ASN A 27 -8.98 3.37 11.91
CA ASN A 27 -10.44 3.35 11.99
C ASN A 27 -11.05 3.78 10.64
N ASP A 28 -12.36 3.53 10.48
CA ASP A 28 -13.07 3.81 9.24
C ASP A 28 -13.15 5.31 8.91
N GLU A 29 -13.16 6.16 9.94
CA GLU A 29 -13.14 7.63 9.75
C GLU A 29 -11.83 8.09 9.12
N LEU A 30 -10.71 7.53 9.55
CA LEU A 30 -9.39 7.80 8.98
C LEU A 30 -9.29 7.31 7.54
N ILE A 31 -9.87 6.14 7.23
CA ILE A 31 -9.95 5.66 5.85
C ILE A 31 -10.74 6.65 4.99
N LYS A 32 -11.89 7.14 5.47
CA LYS A 32 -12.72 8.13 4.75
C LYS A 32 -11.97 9.43 4.52
N SER A 33 -11.27 9.95 5.55
CA SER A 33 -10.51 11.20 5.43
C SER A 33 -9.36 11.07 4.43
N ILE A 34 -8.64 9.94 4.42
CA ILE A 34 -7.58 9.68 3.45
C ILE A 34 -8.14 9.57 2.03
N LYS A 35 -9.27 8.87 1.83
CA LYS A 35 -9.95 8.79 0.52
C LYS A 35 -10.33 10.18 0.02
N LEU A 36 -10.89 11.01 0.90
CA LEU A 36 -11.28 12.38 0.56
C LEU A 36 -10.05 13.22 0.20
N HIS A 37 -8.98 13.12 0.98
CA HIS A 37 -7.73 13.83 0.71
C HIS A 37 -7.16 13.48 -0.67
N VAL A 38 -7.02 12.19 -1.00
CA VAL A 38 -6.53 11.76 -2.33
C VAL A 38 -7.44 12.25 -3.46
N ARG A 39 -8.75 12.27 -3.24
CA ARG A 39 -9.72 12.78 -4.22
C ARG A 39 -9.50 14.26 -4.52
N HIS A 40 -9.22 15.06 -3.50
CA HIS A 40 -9.00 16.50 -3.64
C HIS A 40 -7.62 16.84 -4.22
N GLU A 41 -6.57 16.16 -3.76
CA GLU A 41 -5.20 16.46 -4.17
C GLU A 41 -4.85 15.92 -5.57
N ILE A 42 -5.44 14.78 -5.97
CA ILE A 42 -5.13 14.12 -7.23
C ILE A 42 -6.36 14.11 -8.14
N ALA A 43 -7.30 13.20 -7.87
CA ALA A 43 -8.56 13.05 -8.61
C ALA A 43 -9.38 11.89 -8.03
N ALA A 44 -10.66 11.84 -8.40
CA ALA A 44 -11.54 10.72 -8.07
C ALA A 44 -11.03 9.36 -8.58
N ILE A 45 -10.37 9.32 -9.74
CA ILE A 45 -9.82 8.08 -10.32
C ILE A 45 -8.60 7.54 -9.54
N ALA A 46 -7.88 8.40 -8.81
CA ALA A 46 -6.69 8.02 -8.05
C ALA A 46 -7.00 7.49 -6.65
N VAL A 47 -8.27 7.52 -6.23
CA VAL A 47 -8.68 7.07 -4.90
C VAL A 47 -8.45 5.57 -4.75
N PRO A 48 -7.65 5.12 -3.76
CA PRO A 48 -7.42 3.70 -3.55
C PRO A 48 -8.71 2.97 -3.16
N GLU A 49 -8.98 1.87 -3.86
CA GLU A 49 -10.14 1.01 -3.59
C GLU A 49 -9.86 0.11 -2.39
N GLY A 50 -8.63 -0.42 -2.31
CA GLY A 50 -8.13 -1.16 -1.16
C GLY A 50 -7.22 -0.31 -0.30
N MET A 51 -7.47 -0.28 1.01
CA MET A 51 -6.55 0.29 1.99
C MET A 51 -6.32 -0.72 3.12
N GLU A 52 -5.09 -0.78 3.60
CA GLU A 52 -4.72 -1.70 4.66
C GLU A 52 -3.69 -1.06 5.58
N PHE A 53 -3.95 -1.15 6.89
CA PHE A 53 -3.01 -0.71 7.91
C PHE A 53 -2.02 -1.84 8.19
N VAL A 54 -0.72 -1.53 8.05
CA VAL A 54 0.37 -2.48 8.28
C VAL A 54 1.33 -1.91 9.32
N GLY A 55 1.94 -2.79 10.12
CA GLY A 55 2.89 -2.37 11.16
C GLY A 55 4.20 -1.81 10.59
N SER A 56 4.65 -2.36 9.47
CA SER A 56 5.85 -1.90 8.77
C SER A 56 5.75 -2.17 7.27
N LEU A 57 6.62 -1.50 6.51
CA LEU A 57 6.78 -1.75 5.07
C LEU A 57 8.12 -2.44 4.85
N PRO A 58 8.21 -3.38 3.89
CA PRO A 58 9.47 -3.98 3.50
C PRO A 58 10.37 -2.90 2.91
N LYS A 59 11.51 -2.68 3.54
CA LYS A 59 12.50 -1.67 3.15
C LYS A 59 13.86 -2.33 2.96
N THR A 60 14.63 -1.81 2.01
CA THR A 60 16.05 -2.17 1.91
C THR A 60 16.82 -1.64 3.11
N ARG A 61 18.05 -2.12 3.34
CA ARG A 61 18.99 -1.53 4.32
C ARG A 61 19.29 -0.03 4.09
N SER A 62 19.01 0.47 2.89
CA SER A 62 19.09 1.89 2.53
C SER A 62 17.76 2.65 2.70
N GLY A 63 16.74 2.01 3.30
CA GLY A 63 15.43 2.59 3.58
C GLY A 63 14.47 2.65 2.39
N LYS A 64 14.84 2.13 1.21
CA LYS A 64 13.98 2.17 0.01
C LYS A 64 12.85 1.15 0.17
N ILE A 65 11.61 1.60 -0.03
CA ILE A 65 10.43 0.72 0.04
C ILE A 65 10.42 -0.25 -1.14
N MET A 66 10.42 -1.55 -0.85
CA MET A 66 10.39 -2.61 -1.85
C MET A 66 8.95 -2.93 -2.27
N ARG A 67 8.35 -2.06 -3.11
CA ARG A 67 6.97 -2.24 -3.60
C ARG A 67 6.74 -3.57 -4.34
N ARG A 68 7.79 -4.12 -4.97
CA ARG A 68 7.75 -5.44 -5.64
C ARG A 68 7.35 -6.57 -4.67
N VAL A 69 7.91 -6.56 -3.45
CA VAL A 69 7.63 -7.55 -2.42
C VAL A 69 6.18 -7.44 -1.94
N LEU A 70 5.69 -6.21 -1.74
CA LEU A 70 4.28 -5.97 -1.41
C LEU A 70 3.33 -6.49 -2.49
N LYS A 71 3.67 -6.27 -3.77
CA LYS A 71 2.89 -6.79 -4.91
C LYS A 71 2.91 -8.32 -4.95
N ALA A 72 4.08 -8.95 -4.78
CA ALA A 72 4.20 -10.39 -4.76
C ALA A 72 3.35 -11.03 -3.63
N ARG A 73 3.41 -10.49 -2.41
CA ARG A 73 2.59 -10.93 -1.27
C ARG A 73 1.09 -10.83 -1.55
N GLU A 74 0.65 -9.68 -2.06
CA GLU A 74 -0.77 -9.45 -2.37
C GLU A 74 -1.30 -10.40 -3.46
N LEU A 75 -0.42 -10.85 -4.37
CA LEU A 75 -0.76 -11.75 -5.46
C LEU A 75 -0.46 -13.23 -5.15
N GLY A 76 0.07 -13.55 -3.96
CA GLY A 76 0.49 -14.91 -3.62
C GLY A 76 1.61 -15.46 -4.51
N GLN A 77 2.44 -14.57 -5.06
CA GLN A 77 3.57 -14.90 -5.94
C GLN A 77 4.88 -14.94 -5.15
N ASP A 78 5.92 -15.54 -5.75
CA ASP A 78 7.26 -15.55 -5.17
C ASP A 78 7.81 -14.12 -5.02
N GLU A 79 8.32 -13.81 -3.82
CA GLU A 79 8.94 -12.53 -3.49
C GLU A 79 10.35 -12.40 -4.08
N GLY A 80 10.94 -13.48 -4.60
CA GLY A 80 12.27 -13.49 -5.20
C GLY A 80 13.38 -13.16 -4.19
N ASP A 81 14.47 -12.53 -4.64
CA ASP A 81 15.60 -12.20 -3.75
C ASP A 81 15.25 -11.09 -2.73
N LEU A 82 15.46 -11.43 -1.46
CA LEU A 82 15.17 -10.64 -0.27
C LEU A 82 16.43 -10.27 0.53
N SER A 83 17.63 -10.58 0.04
CA SER A 83 18.90 -10.42 0.76
C SER A 83 19.19 -8.99 1.23
N VAL A 84 18.60 -8.01 0.55
CA VAL A 84 18.75 -6.57 0.83
C VAL A 84 17.72 -6.00 1.81
N LEU A 85 16.75 -6.80 2.27
CA LEU A 85 15.80 -6.38 3.30
C LEU A 85 16.52 -5.99 4.58
N ASP A 86 16.02 -4.93 5.20
CA ASP A 86 16.34 -4.60 6.58
C ASP A 86 15.67 -5.65 7.49
N LYS A 87 16.42 -6.16 8.48
CA LYS A 87 15.92 -7.20 9.40
C LYS A 87 14.91 -6.61 10.38
#